data_AF-A0A5N1LI73-F1
#
_entry.id   AF-A0A5N1LI73-F1
#
_cell.length_a   1.000
_cell.length_b   1.000
_cell.length_c   1.000
_cell.angle_alpha   90.00
_cell.angle_beta   90.00
_cell.angle_gamma   90.00
#
_symmetry.space_group_name_H-M   'P 1'
#
loop_
_entity.id
_entity.type
_entity.pdbx_description
1 polymer ?
#
loop_
_entity_poly.entity_id
_entity_poly.type
_entity_poly.pdbx_seq_one_letter_code
_entity_poly.pdbx_strand_id
1 'polypeptide(L)'
;MSCYEIEALRLGLMNVLGTEDDHARQHAEQELEGHMTGPIEALAGAETLAAIERHLDAALVDLEEEIAATPEDDPEYDYLRGRLVAVRDAERAVSRITMQGEDVLDGLGEAHDVLHEAFPVDE
;
A
#
# COMPACT_ATOMS: atom_id res chain seq x y z
N MET A 1 16.12 -9.33 -10.30
CA MET A 1 14.97 -9.87 -9.56
C MET A 1 14.44 -8.74 -8.71
N SER A 2 13.47 -8.01 -9.23
CA SER A 2 12.88 -6.84 -8.55
C SER A 2 11.48 -7.22 -8.04
N CYS A 3 11.12 -6.65 -6.89
CA CYS A 3 9.81 -6.79 -6.28
C CYS A 3 8.98 -5.55 -6.62
N TYR A 4 8.42 -5.51 -7.82
CA TYR A 4 7.72 -4.33 -8.36
C TYR A 4 6.58 -3.85 -7.46
N GLU A 5 5.84 -4.76 -6.84
CA GLU A 5 4.73 -4.45 -5.93
C GLU A 5 5.21 -3.68 -4.69
N ILE A 6 6.39 -4.03 -4.17
CA ILE A 6 6.97 -3.40 -2.98
C ILE A 6 7.51 -2.00 -3.30
N GLU A 7 8.20 -1.82 -4.42
CA GLU A 7 8.68 -0.50 -4.84
C GLU A 7 7.52 0.43 -5.24
N ALA A 8 6.48 -0.10 -5.90
CA ALA A 8 5.27 0.66 -6.17
C ALA A 8 4.52 1.03 -4.90
N LEU A 9 4.37 0.10 -3.95
CA LEU A 9 3.77 0.37 -2.65
C LEU A 9 4.56 1.45 -1.89
N ARG A 10 5.89 1.41 -1.95
CA ARG A 10 6.76 2.44 -1.35
C ARG A 10 6.44 3.82 -1.91
N LEU A 11 6.35 3.97 -3.23
CA LEU A 11 5.99 5.24 -3.87
C LEU A 11 4.59 5.72 -3.45
N GLY A 12 3.59 4.83 -3.47
CA GLY A 12 2.24 5.14 -3.02
C GLY A 12 2.20 5.61 -1.57
N LEU A 13 2.88 4.90 -0.66
CA LEU A 13 2.98 5.28 0.76
C LEU A 13 3.68 6.62 0.95
N MET A 14 4.73 6.92 0.17
CA MET A 14 5.38 8.23 0.22
C MET A 14 4.42 9.36 -0.16
N ASN A 15 3.56 9.16 -1.16
CA ASN A 15 2.55 10.16 -1.54
C ASN A 15 1.51 10.34 -0.42
N VAL A 16 0.97 9.24 0.11
CA VAL A 16 -0.04 9.26 1.19
C VAL A 16 0.47 9.91 2.47
N LEU A 17 1.71 9.60 2.86
CA LEU A 17 2.31 10.08 4.10
C LEU A 17 2.97 11.47 3.93
N GLY A 18 3.01 12.02 2.72
CA GLY A 18 3.71 13.28 2.42
C GLY A 18 5.21 13.18 2.69
N THR A 19 5.82 12.00 2.47
CA THR A 19 7.24 11.77 2.70
C THR A 19 8.06 12.29 1.53
N GLU A 20 8.91 13.28 1.79
CA GLU A 20 9.82 13.88 0.81
C GLU A 20 11.24 13.27 0.97
N ASP A 21 11.48 12.16 0.25
CA ASP A 21 12.82 11.55 0.12
C ASP A 21 13.12 11.28 -1.35
N ASP A 22 13.83 12.22 -1.98
CA ASP A 22 14.14 12.17 -3.42
C ASP A 22 14.99 10.95 -3.79
N HIS A 23 15.87 10.49 -2.90
CA HIS A 23 16.72 9.34 -3.18
C HIS A 23 15.91 8.04 -3.12
N ALA A 24 15.05 7.88 -2.11
CA ALA A 24 14.13 6.75 -2.03
C ALA A 24 13.19 6.69 -3.24
N ARG A 25 12.66 7.84 -3.66
CA ARG A 25 11.78 7.96 -4.83
C ARG A 25 12.51 7.57 -6.11
N GLN A 26 13.67 8.16 -6.39
CA GLN A 26 14.46 7.84 -7.58
C GLN A 26 14.88 6.37 -7.62
N HIS A 27 15.22 5.78 -6.47
CA HIS A 27 15.54 4.36 -6.39
C HIS A 27 14.35 3.49 -6.81
N ALA A 28 13.17 3.73 -6.22
CA ALA A 28 11.97 2.98 -6.54
C ALA A 28 11.55 3.16 -8.02
N GLU A 29 11.61 4.38 -8.54
CA GLU A 29 11.31 4.67 -9.95
C GLU A 29 12.27 3.95 -10.91
N GLN A 30 13.56 3.87 -10.57
CA GLN A 30 14.55 3.13 -11.36
C GLN A 30 14.29 1.61 -11.35
N GLU A 31 13.95 1.04 -10.19
CA GLU A 31 13.60 -0.38 -10.08
C GLU A 31 12.30 -0.76 -10.83
N LEU A 32 11.44 0.25 -11.10
CA LEU A 32 10.19 0.12 -11.83
C LEU A 32 10.30 0.48 -13.32
N GLU A 33 11.46 0.91 -13.81
CA GLU A 33 11.63 1.34 -15.20
C GLU A 33 11.25 0.22 -16.18
N GLY A 34 10.30 0.49 -17.09
CA GLY A 34 9.76 -0.50 -18.03
C GLY A 34 8.68 -1.43 -17.45
N HIS A 35 8.35 -1.31 -16.17
CA HIS A 35 7.36 -2.12 -15.45
C HIS A 35 6.19 -1.30 -14.87
N MET A 36 6.19 0.02 -15.06
CA MET A 36 5.10 0.94 -14.71
C MET A 36 3.89 0.75 -15.64
N THR A 37 3.13 -0.32 -15.43
CA THR A 37 1.90 -0.59 -16.18
C THR A 37 0.82 -1.18 -15.25
N GLY A 38 -0.44 -1.00 -15.62
CA GLY A 38 -1.56 -1.67 -14.94
C GLY A 38 -1.62 -1.35 -13.44
N PRO A 39 -1.83 -2.36 -12.56
CA PRO A 39 -1.89 -2.17 -11.12
C PRO A 39 -0.62 -1.58 -10.50
N ILE A 40 0.56 -1.87 -11.04
CA ILE A 40 1.85 -1.36 -10.53
C ILE A 40 1.93 0.16 -10.67
N GLU A 41 1.60 0.69 -11.86
CA GLU A 41 1.58 2.14 -12.10
C GLU A 41 0.54 2.84 -11.21
N ALA A 42 -0.65 2.25 -11.09
CA ALA A 42 -1.73 2.79 -10.26
C ALA A 42 -1.38 2.78 -8.77
N LEU A 43 -0.67 1.75 -8.29
CA LEU A 43 -0.20 1.64 -6.92
C LEU A 43 0.89 2.69 -6.62
N ALA A 44 1.86 2.86 -7.51
CA ALA A 44 2.93 3.84 -7.38
C ALA A 44 2.41 5.30 -7.33
N GLY A 45 1.33 5.57 -8.07
CA GLY A 45 0.66 6.87 -8.11
C GLY A 45 -0.44 7.08 -7.06
N ALA A 46 -0.67 6.12 -6.15
CA ALA A 46 -1.77 6.23 -5.20
C ALA A 46 -1.55 7.38 -4.20
N GLU A 47 -2.60 8.18 -3.97
CA GLU A 47 -2.57 9.34 -3.05
C GLU A 47 -3.41 9.13 -1.78
N THR A 48 -4.07 7.96 -1.64
CA THR A 48 -4.86 7.61 -0.46
C THR A 48 -4.63 6.16 -0.06
N LEU A 49 -4.77 5.84 1.24
CA LEU A 49 -4.67 4.45 1.73
C LEU A 49 -5.68 3.52 1.05
N ALA A 50 -6.92 3.98 0.85
CA ALA A 50 -7.94 3.21 0.13
C ALA A 50 -7.56 2.93 -1.34
N ALA A 51 -6.87 3.87 -2.01
CA ALA A 51 -6.33 3.62 -3.34
C ALA A 51 -5.18 2.61 -3.31
N ILE A 52 -4.27 2.71 -2.33
CA ILE A 52 -3.20 1.73 -2.13
C ILE A 52 -3.78 0.33 -1.97
N GLU A 53 -4.73 0.13 -1.07
CA GLU A 53 -5.33 -1.19 -0.80
C GLU A 53 -5.95 -1.79 -2.07
N ARG A 54 -6.73 -1.00 -2.81
CA ARG A 54 -7.34 -1.45 -4.08
C ARG A 54 -6.31 -1.83 -5.13
N HIS A 55 -5.25 -1.03 -5.30
CA HIS A 55 -4.26 -1.28 -6.35
C HIS A 55 -3.28 -2.40 -5.96
N LEU A 56 -3.01 -2.55 -4.67
CA LEU A 56 -2.22 -3.65 -4.13
C LEU A 56 -2.94 -5.00 -4.25
N ASP A 57 -4.26 -5.03 -4.00
CA ASP A 57 -5.09 -6.23 -4.24
C ASP A 57 -5.03 -6.65 -5.72
N ALA A 58 -5.17 -5.69 -6.64
CA ALA A 58 -5.05 -5.98 -8.07
C ALA A 58 -3.64 -6.47 -8.46
N ALA A 59 -2.57 -5.88 -7.91
CA ALA A 59 -1.20 -6.34 -8.15
C ALA A 59 -0.93 -7.74 -7.57
N LEU A 60 -1.55 -8.09 -6.43
CA LEU A 60 -1.49 -9.43 -5.84
C LEU A 60 -2.19 -10.46 -6.73
N VAL A 61 -3.32 -10.11 -7.36
CA VAL A 61 -3.99 -10.99 -8.33
C VAL A 61 -3.08 -11.28 -9.53
N ASP A 62 -2.45 -10.25 -10.11
CA ASP A 62 -1.50 -10.43 -11.22
C ASP A 62 -0.30 -11.32 -10.82
N LEU A 63 0.23 -11.12 -9.61
CA LEU A 63 1.33 -11.93 -9.06
C LEU A 63 0.92 -13.39 -8.87
N GLU A 64 -0.29 -13.64 -8.37
CA GLU A 64 -0.82 -14.99 -8.20
C GLU A 64 -1.06 -15.68 -9.54
N GLU A 65 -1.50 -14.94 -10.57
CA GLU A 65 -1.61 -15.45 -11.94
C GLU A 65 -0.24 -15.83 -12.51
N GLU A 66 0.79 -14.99 -12.30
CA GLU A 66 2.17 -15.29 -12.71
C GLU A 66 2.68 -16.57 -12.05
N ILE A 67 2.51 -16.70 -10.72
CA ILE A 67 2.89 -17.91 -9.98
C ILE A 67 2.17 -19.14 -10.51
N ALA A 68 0.88 -19.03 -10.81
CA ALA A 68 0.08 -20.15 -11.32
C ALA A 68 0.51 -20.58 -12.73
N ALA A 69 1.03 -19.66 -13.55
CA ALA A 69 1.55 -19.95 -14.88
C ALA A 69 2.98 -20.50 -14.87
N THR A 70 3.75 -20.26 -13.81
CA THR A 70 5.14 -20.72 -13.68
C THR A 70 5.22 -22.21 -13.34
N PRO A 71 5.97 -23.04 -14.10
CA PRO A 71 6.19 -24.44 -13.79
C PRO A 71 6.85 -24.65 -12.41
N GLU A 72 6.46 -25.71 -11.70
CA GLU A 72 7.02 -25.98 -10.35
C GLU A 72 8.52 -26.31 -10.36
N ASP A 73 9.07 -26.74 -11.49
CA ASP A 73 10.49 -27.02 -11.69
C ASP A 73 11.28 -25.81 -12.21
N ASP A 74 10.62 -24.68 -12.45
CA ASP A 74 11.28 -23.44 -12.82
C ASP A 74 12.12 -22.91 -11.63
N PRO A 75 13.40 -22.55 -11.84
CA PRO A 75 14.26 -21.99 -10.79
C PRO A 75 13.69 -20.72 -10.10
N GLU A 76 12.79 -19.99 -10.76
CA GLU A 76 12.17 -18.77 -10.21
C GLU A 76 10.92 -19.03 -9.37
N TYR A 77 10.33 -20.23 -9.43
CA TYR A 77 9.06 -20.54 -8.77
C TYR A 77 9.09 -20.28 -7.26
N ASP A 78 10.15 -20.71 -6.58
CA ASP A 78 10.32 -20.46 -5.15
C ASP A 78 10.48 -18.97 -4.81
N TYR A 79 11.14 -18.22 -5.69
CA TYR A 79 11.27 -16.77 -5.51
C TYR A 79 9.91 -16.08 -5.64
N LEU A 80 9.11 -16.41 -6.65
CA LEU A 80 7.79 -15.80 -6.84
C LEU A 80 6.86 -16.06 -5.64
N ARG A 81 6.87 -17.28 -5.09
CA ARG A 81 6.12 -17.59 -3.86
C ARG A 81 6.64 -16.81 -2.65
N GLY A 82 7.95 -16.64 -2.53
CA GLY A 82 8.56 -15.77 -1.53
C GLY A 82 8.13 -14.31 -1.67
N ARG A 83 8.08 -13.79 -2.90
CA ARG A 83 7.58 -12.45 -3.25
C ARG A 83 6.13 -12.30 -2.81
N LEU A 84 5.25 -13.26 -3.13
CA LEU A 84 3.84 -13.24 -2.71
C LEU A 84 3.67 -13.15 -1.19
N VAL A 85 4.46 -13.90 -0.42
CA VAL A 85 4.42 -13.83 1.04
C VAL A 85 4.80 -12.43 1.54
N ALA A 86 5.85 -11.83 0.98
CA ALA A 86 6.29 -10.49 1.36
C ALA A 86 5.23 -9.42 1.01
N VAL A 87 4.61 -9.50 -0.18
CA VAL A 87 3.59 -8.53 -0.61
C VAL A 87 2.32 -8.66 0.24
N ARG A 88 1.88 -9.87 0.57
CA ARG A 88 0.74 -10.09 1.48
C ARG A 88 1.01 -9.62 2.92
N ASP A 89 2.25 -9.67 3.38
CA ASP A 89 2.60 -9.09 4.69
C ASP A 89 2.49 -7.55 4.66
N ALA A 90 2.97 -6.94 3.56
CA ALA A 90 2.85 -5.52 3.32
C ALA A 90 1.37 -5.06 3.21
N GLU A 91 0.53 -5.81 2.51
CA GLU A 91 -0.92 -5.58 2.43
C GLU A 91 -1.57 -5.53 3.82
N ARG A 92 -1.26 -6.51 4.69
CA ARG A 92 -1.75 -6.50 6.07
C ARG A 92 -1.24 -5.32 6.87
N ALA A 93 -0.03 -4.86 6.61
CA ALA A 93 0.52 -3.67 7.25
C ALA A 93 -0.24 -2.40 6.82
N VAL A 94 -0.56 -2.27 5.53
CA VAL A 94 -1.40 -1.18 5.01
C VAL A 94 -2.79 -1.22 5.65
N SER A 95 -3.45 -2.37 5.66
CA SER A 95 -4.78 -2.49 6.28
C SER A 95 -4.79 -2.09 7.75
N ARG A 96 -3.74 -2.43 8.51
CA ARG A 96 -3.60 -2.00 9.92
C ARG A 96 -3.49 -0.49 10.08
N ILE A 97 -2.71 0.19 9.23
CA ILE A 97 -2.58 1.64 9.33
C ILE A 97 -3.85 2.36 8.86
N THR A 98 -4.57 1.80 7.88
CA THR A 98 -5.90 2.30 7.47
C THR A 98 -6.88 2.26 8.62
N MET A 99 -7.06 1.10 9.25
CA MET A 99 -7.95 0.96 10.42
C MET A 99 -7.54 1.89 11.57
N GLN A 100 -6.24 2.01 11.85
CA GLN A 100 -5.76 2.92 12.88
C GLN A 100 -6.06 4.39 12.54
N GLY A 101 -5.99 4.78 11.27
CA GLY A 101 -6.36 6.11 10.81
C GLY A 101 -7.85 6.41 11.00
N GLU A 102 -8.71 5.43 10.72
CA GLU A 102 -10.16 5.52 10.96
C GLU A 102 -10.48 5.67 12.46
N ASP A 103 -9.83 4.86 13.32
CA ASP A 103 -10.00 4.96 14.77
C ASP A 103 -9.61 6.36 15.31
N VAL A 104 -8.55 6.97 14.77
CA VAL A 104 -8.14 8.33 15.13
C VAL A 104 -9.20 9.36 14.72
N LEU A 105 -9.76 9.22 13.51
CA LEU A 105 -10.80 10.11 13.01
C LEU A 105 -12.07 10.02 13.87
N ASP A 106 -12.52 8.81 14.18
CA ASP A 106 -13.70 8.58 15.02
C ASP A 106 -13.49 9.14 16.43
N GLY A 107 -12.31 8.92 17.02
CA GLY A 107 -11.95 9.46 18.33
C GLY A 107 -11.95 10.99 18.40
N LEU A 108 -11.66 11.69 17.29
CA LEU A 108 -11.79 13.16 17.23
C LEU A 108 -13.25 13.61 17.30
N GLY A 109 -14.16 12.86 16.65
CA GLY A 109 -15.59 13.10 16.72
C GLY A 109 -16.13 12.93 18.15
N GLU A 110 -15.77 11.83 18.80
CA GLU A 110 -16.13 11.59 20.20
C GLU A 110 -15.60 12.67 21.14
N ALA A 111 -14.34 13.07 20.98
CA ALA A 111 -13.73 14.12 21.80
C ALA A 111 -14.41 15.49 21.60
N HIS A 112 -14.81 15.80 20.37
CA HIS A 112 -15.59 16.99 20.05
C HIS A 112 -16.94 16.99 20.78
N ASP A 113 -17.66 15.88 20.74
CA ASP A 113 -18.98 15.75 21.38
C ASP A 113 -18.87 15.85 22.91
N VAL A 114 -17.89 15.18 23.50
CA VAL A 114 -17.59 15.26 24.95
C VAL A 114 -17.26 16.70 25.36
N LEU A 115 -16.54 17.46 24.52
CA LEU A 115 -16.23 18.86 24.82
C LEU A 115 -17.51 19.70 24.91
N HIS A 116 -18.43 19.53 23.96
CA HIS A 116 -19.71 20.25 23.96
C HIS A 116 -20.65 19.81 25.08
N GLU A 117 -20.62 18.54 25.47
CA GLU A 117 -21.33 18.05 26.65
C GLU A 117 -20.78 18.65 27.95
N ALA A 118 -19.45 18.73 28.09
CA ALA A 118 -18.80 19.24 29.30
C ALA A 118 -18.91 20.77 29.45
N PHE A 119 -18.96 21.49 28.33
CA PHE A 119 -19.01 22.95 28.28
C PHE A 119 -20.16 23.43 27.38
N PRO A 120 -21.42 23.29 27.83
CA PRO A 120 -22.57 23.75 27.06
C PRO A 120 -22.54 25.28 26.91
N VAL A 121 -22.91 25.76 25.73
CA VAL A 121 -23.21 27.17 25.48
C VAL A 121 -24.72 27.35 25.49
N ASP A 122 -25.21 28.32 26.26
CA ASP A 122 -26.63 28.70 26.23
C ASP A 122 -26.97 29.26 24.84
N GLU A 123 -27.99 28.70 24.17
CA GLU A 123 -28.57 29.26 22.93
C GLU A 123 -29.21 30.64 23.15
#